data_AF-A0A3B9ZJR0-F1
#
_entry.id   AF-A0A3B9ZJR0-F1
#
_cell.length_a   1.000
_cell.length_b   1.000
_cell.length_c   1.000
_cell.angle_alpha   90.00
_cell.angle_beta   90.00
_cell.angle_gamma   90.00
#
_symmetry.space_group_name_H-M   'P 1'
#
loop_
_entity.id
_entity.type
_entity.pdbx_description
1 polymer ?
#
loop_
_entity_poly.entity_id
_entity_poly.type
_entity_poly.pdbx_seq_one_letter_code
_entity_poly.pdbx_strand_id
1 'polypeptide(L)' 'LVDEILPAFWPDGYTLSSVVKIADNCPSGHIIEFLAHYETKTFMPIHREVKWGKVKIIVK' A
#
# COMPACT_ATOMS: atom_id res chain seq x y z
N LEU A 1 -16.30 -3.07 8.61
CA LEU A 1 -15.56 -4.12 9.35
C LEU A 1 -14.97 -5.02 8.29
N VAL A 2 -13.64 -5.03 8.12
CA VAL A 2 -13.00 -5.97 7.19
C VAL A 2 -12.74 -7.23 8.01
N ASP A 3 -13.27 -8.36 7.54
CA ASP A 3 -13.09 -9.67 8.17
C ASP A 3 -11.59 -9.93 8.36
N GLU A 4 -11.19 -10.19 9.61
CA GLU A 4 -9.84 -10.63 9.95
C GLU A 4 -9.63 -12.03 9.37
N ILE A 5 -9.23 -12.07 8.10
CA ILE A 5 -8.75 -13.28 7.45
C ILE A 5 -7.53 -13.75 8.25
N LEU A 6 -7.66 -14.93 8.86
CA LEU A 6 -6.59 -15.63 9.55
C LEU A 6 -5.31 -15.62 8.69
N PRO A 7 -4.12 -15.47 9.27
CA PRO A 7 -2.87 -15.29 8.53
C PRO A 7 -2.50 -16.58 7.78
N ALA A 8 -3.12 -16.81 6.63
CA ALA A 8 -2.80 -17.87 5.72
C ALA A 8 -1.50 -17.50 4.99
N PHE A 9 -0.37 -18.06 5.42
CA PHE A 9 0.90 -18.16 4.68
C PHE A 9 1.02 -17.20 3.49
N TRP A 10 1.15 -15.90 3.75
CA TRP A 10 1.38 -14.93 2.69
C TRP A 10 2.86 -15.00 2.34
N PRO A 11 3.25 -15.33 1.09
CA PRO A 11 4.65 -15.26 0.69
C PRO A 11 5.16 -13.80 0.76
N ASP A 12 4.27 -12.82 0.59
CA ASP A 12 4.57 -11.39 0.61
C ASP A 12 3.31 -10.61 1.03
N GLY A 13 3.17 -10.39 2.34
CA GLY A 13 1.95 -9.88 2.97
C GLY A 13 1.75 -8.37 2.82
N TYR A 14 1.31 -7.91 1.64
CA TYR A 14 0.77 -6.55 1.49
C TYR A 14 -0.71 -6.54 1.94
N THR A 15 -0.98 -6.08 3.17
CA THR A 15 -2.34 -6.13 3.76
C THR A 15 -3.19 -4.88 3.47
N LEU A 16 -2.65 -3.82 2.84
CA LEU A 16 -3.38 -2.55 2.68
C LEU A 16 -3.26 -1.97 1.27
N SER A 17 -4.37 -1.95 0.54
CA SER A 17 -4.49 -1.31 -0.77
C SER A 17 -5.39 -0.08 -0.69
N SER A 18 -4.86 1.10 -1.03
CA SER A 18 -5.65 2.32 -1.21
C SER A 18 -5.94 2.53 -2.69
N VAL A 19 -7.20 2.73 -3.05
CA VAL A 19 -7.60 3.06 -4.44
C VAL A 19 -7.58 4.58 -4.62
N VAL A 20 -6.73 5.06 -5.52
CA VAL A 20 -6.65 6.48 -5.89
C VAL A 20 -7.25 6.66 -7.28
N LYS A 21 -8.32 7.46 -7.39
CA LYS A 21 -8.90 7.84 -8.69
C LYS A 21 -8.21 9.11 -9.20
N ILE A 22 -7.57 9.02 -10.35
CA ILE A 22 -7.05 10.18 -11.08
C ILE A 22 -8.19 10.72 -11.96
N ALA A 23 -8.37 12.05 -11.98
CA ALA A 23 -9.38 12.68 -12.83
C ALA A 23 -9.03 12.52 -14.32
N ASP A 24 -10.04 12.37 -15.18
CA ASP A 24 -9.84 12.10 -16.61
C ASP A 24 -9.08 13.21 -17.35
N ASN A 25 -9.11 14.44 -16.82
CA ASN A 25 -8.43 15.61 -17.37
C ASN A 25 -7.08 15.91 -16.68
N CYS A 26 -6.52 14.98 -15.93
CA CYS A 26 -5.23 15.17 -15.29
C CYS A 26 -4.13 15.22 -16.36
N PRO A 27 -3.29 16.28 -16.40
CA PRO A 27 -2.30 16.42 -17.45
C PRO A 27 -1.25 15.31 -17.38
N SER A 28 -0.83 14.80 -18.55
CA SER A 28 0.26 13.84 -18.65
C SER A 28 1.55 14.44 -18.09
N GLY A 29 2.31 13.64 -17.35
CA GLY A 29 3.51 14.08 -16.63
C GLY A 29 3.24 14.73 -15.27
N HIS A 30 1.99 14.87 -14.83
CA HIS A 30 1.68 15.35 -13.48
C HIS A 30 2.21 14.34 -12.44
N ILE A 31 2.98 14.86 -11.48
CA ILE A 31 3.51 14.08 -10.36
C ILE A 31 2.59 14.27 -9.18
N ILE A 32 1.98 13.18 -8.72
CA ILE A 32 1.17 13.18 -7.51
C ILE A 32 1.96 12.49 -6.40
N GLU A 33 2.17 13.21 -5.29
CA GLU A 33 2.87 12.71 -4.11
C GLU A 33 1.86 12.42 -3.00
N PHE A 34 1.91 11.21 -2.45
CA PHE A 34 1.04 10.78 -1.36
C PHE A 34 1.88 10.25 -0.19
N LEU A 35 1.37 10.45 1.02
CA LEU A 35 1.82 9.65 2.17
C LEU A 35 1.22 8.27 2.04
N ALA A 36 2.06 7.24 2.13
CA ALA A 36 1.65 5.86 2.10
C ALA A 36 2.34 5.09 3.22
N HIS A 37 1.76 3.96 3.60
CA HIS A 37 2.42 3.00 4.45
C HIS A 37 2.18 1.59 3.94
N TYR A 38 3.11 0.70 4.25
CA TYR A 38 2.92 -0.73 4.08
C TYR A 38 3.33 -1.47 5.34
N GLU A 39 2.73 -2.63 5.56
CA GLU A 39 3.02 -3.49 6.69
C GLU A 39 3.74 -4.73 6.18
N THR A 40 4.84 -5.11 6.84
CA THR A 40 5.50 -6.41 6.66
C THR A 40 5.22 -7.28 7.88
N LYS A 41 4.72 -8.50 7.64
CA LYS A 41 4.43 -9.49 8.67
C LYS A 41 5.37 -10.68 8.51
N THR A 42 6.16 -10.97 9.54
CA THR A 42 7.01 -12.17 9.64
C THR A 42 6.36 -13.14 10.60
N PHE A 43 6.34 -14.44 10.26
CA PHE A 43 5.64 -15.46 11.05
C PHE A 43 6.52 -16.14 12.11
N MET A 44 7.84 -16.25 11.91
CA MET A 44 8.77 -16.86 12.89
C MET A 44 10.15 -16.17 12.88
N PRO A 45 10.43 -15.27 13.85
CA PRO A 45 9.57 -14.83 14.94
C PRO A 45 8.35 -14.05 14.44
N ILE A 46 7.25 -14.06 15.20
CA ILE A 46 6.09 -13.22 14.89
C ILE A 46 6.50 -11.76 15.07
N HIS A 47 6.59 -11.02 13.97
CA HIS A 47 6.97 -9.62 13.95
C HIS A 47 6.13 -8.85 12.93
N ARG A 48 5.75 -7.62 13.28
CA ARG A 48 5.03 -6.70 12.40
C ARG A 48 5.77 -5.38 12.38
N GLU A 49 6.06 -4.89 11.18
CA GLU A 49 6.70 -3.59 10.97
C GLU A 49 5.87 -2.77 10.00
N VAL A 50 5.53 -1.54 10.40
CA VAL A 50 4.83 -0.57 9.53
C VAL A 50 5.85 0.45 9.05
N LYS A 51 5.98 0.57 7.73
CA LYS A 51 6.87 1.54 7.10
C LYS A 51 6.05 2.64 6.46
N TRP A 52 6.30 3.87 6.90
CA TRP A 52 5.71 5.09 6.35
C TRP A 52 6.65 5.72 5.33
N GLY A 53 6.09 6.29 4.29
CA GLY A 53 6.88 6.96 3.27
C GLY A 53 6.04 7.84 2.37
N LYS A 54 6.72 8.45 1.41
CA LYS A 54 6.10 9.19 0.32
C LYS A 54 6.20 8.37 -0.95
N VAL A 55 5.08 8.21 -1.65
CA VAL A 55 5.02 7.56 -2.96
C VAL A 55 4.73 8.62 -4.00
N LYS A 56 5.43 8.54 -5.14
CA LYS A 56 5.22 9.43 -6.28
C LYS A 56 4.65 8.62 -7.43
N ILE A 57 3.53 9.08 -7.95
CA ILE A 57 2.88 8.50 -9.14
C ILE A 57 2.98 9.53 -10.26
N ILE A 58 3.40 9.08 -11.44
CA ILE A 58 3.45 9.89 -12.65
C ILE A 58 2.25 9.52 -13.50
N VAL A 59 1.37 10.48 -13.77
CA VAL A 59 0.23 10.29 -14.67
C VAL A 59 0.75 10.19 -16.09
N LYS A 60 0.40 9.12 -16.80
CA LYS A 60 0.75 8.90 -18.21
C LYS A 60 -0.39 9.34 -19.11
#